data_AF-A0A431IRY9-F1
#
_entry.id   AF-A0A431IRY9-F1
#
_cell.length_a   1.000
_cell.length_b   1.000
_cell.length_c   1.000
_cell.angle_alpha   90.00
_cell.angle_beta   90.00
_cell.angle_gamma   90.00
#
_symmetry.space_group_name_H-M   'P 1'
#
loop_
_entity.id
_entity.type
_entity.pdbx_description
1 polymer ?
#
loop_
_entity_poly.entity_id
_entity_poly.type
_entity_poly.pdbx_seq_one_letter_code
_entity_poly.pdbx_strand_id
1 'polypeptide(L)'
;MKRIFRPLYLSLVFAFALASCGPQKMISTPIENIDNLPLKTTPVAENDLKRWSHLDLVKDTVPGMSVDKAYAELLKGKRGQKVIVGIVDSGIDINHEDLKAVIWTNPKEIAGNGIDDDKNGYIDDIHGWNFLGNAVHEQLEMTRIVKKGPGTPEYDKA
;
A
#
# COMPACT_ATOMS: atom_id res chain seq x y z
N MET A 1 31.26 41.63 30.37
CA MET A 1 30.36 40.71 31.09
C MET A 1 30.28 39.39 30.33
N LYS A 2 31.09 38.38 30.70
CA LYS A 2 31.09 37.05 30.04
C LYS A 2 29.90 36.25 30.57
N ARG A 3 28.86 36.07 29.74
CA ARG A 3 27.71 35.20 30.09
C ARG A 3 28.15 33.74 29.94
N ILE A 4 28.53 33.13 31.06
CA ILE A 4 28.78 31.69 31.15
C ILE A 4 27.41 31.00 31.06
N PHE A 5 26.99 30.66 29.84
CA PHE A 5 25.84 29.78 29.63
C PHE A 5 26.20 28.41 30.20
N ARG A 6 25.53 28.04 31.30
CA ARG A 6 25.78 26.82 32.06
C ARG A 6 25.53 25.58 31.18
N PRO A 7 26.54 24.73 30.91
CA PRO A 7 26.38 23.50 30.11
C PRO A 7 25.49 22.45 30.80
N LEU A 8 25.11 22.69 32.05
CA LEU A 8 24.21 21.83 32.84
C LEU A 8 22.75 21.86 32.36
N TYR A 9 22.27 23.00 31.85
CA TYR A 9 20.88 23.09 31.38
C TYR A 9 20.71 22.45 30.00
N LEU A 10 21.74 22.50 29.15
CA LEU A 10 21.71 21.88 27.82
C LEU A 10 21.68 20.34 27.92
N SER A 11 22.45 19.78 28.85
CA SER A 11 22.50 18.34 29.10
C SER A 11 21.20 17.80 29.69
N LEU A 12 20.50 18.59 30.52
CA LEU A 12 19.21 18.19 31.09
C LEU A 12 18.09 18.15 30.04
N VAL A 13 18.07 19.10 29.09
CA VAL A 13 17.12 19.10 27.97
C VAL A 13 17.36 17.92 27.02
N PHE A 14 18.62 17.57 26.78
CA PHE A 14 18.98 16.42 25.94
C PHE A 14 18.59 15.08 26.58
N ALA A 15 18.69 14.96 27.91
CA ALA A 15 18.27 13.77 28.64
C ALA A 15 16.75 13.54 28.61
N PHE A 16 15.95 14.61 28.62
CA PHE A 16 14.49 14.51 28.48
C PHE A 16 14.03 14.09 27.07
N ALA A 17 14.78 14.47 26.02
CA ALA A 17 14.47 14.06 24.65
C ALA A 17 14.67 12.56 24.41
N LEU A 18 15.60 11.91 25.12
CA LEU A 18 15.90 10.48 24.98
C LEU A 18 14.95 9.56 25.76
N ALA A 19 14.19 10.09 26.73
CA ALA A 19 13.24 9.31 27.55
C ALA A 19 11.85 9.14 26.91
N SER A 20 11.61 9.67 25.70
CA SER A 20 10.29 9.64 25.03
C SER A 20 10.05 8.39 24.15
N CYS A 21 10.83 7.32 24.30
CA CYS A 21 10.49 6.02 23.70
C CYS A 21 9.74 5.17 24.72
N GLY A 22 8.42 5.33 24.77
CA GLY A 22 7.56 4.35 25.43
C GLY A 22 7.57 3.01 24.67
N PRO A 23 7.43 1.86 25.34
CA PRO A 23 7.35 0.57 24.67
C PRO A 23 6.13 0.53 23.75
N GLN A 24 6.37 0.32 22.45
CA GLN A 24 5.31 -0.01 21.51
C GLN A 24 4.75 -1.39 21.90
N LYS A 25 3.46 -1.45 22.24
CA LYS A 25 2.77 -2.74 22.36
C LYS A 25 2.75 -3.37 20.97
N MET A 26 3.64 -4.33 20.75
CA MET A 26 3.50 -5.28 19.65
C MET A 26 2.18 -6.01 19.89
N ILE A 27 1.16 -5.67 19.10
CA ILE A 27 -0.03 -6.51 18.98
C ILE A 27 0.42 -7.69 18.12
N SER A 28 1.00 -8.71 18.75
CA SER A 28 0.91 -10.04 18.15
C SER A 28 -0.55 -10.42 18.19
N THR A 29 -1.10 -10.85 17.06
CA THR A 29 -2.37 -11.57 17.07
C THR A 29 -2.22 -12.71 18.09
N PRO A 30 -3.10 -12.84 19.08
CA PRO A 30 -3.10 -14.03 19.92
C PRO A 30 -3.28 -15.22 18.99
N ILE A 31 -2.31 -16.15 18.97
CA ILE A 31 -2.39 -17.43 18.26
C ILE A 31 -3.37 -18.37 18.97
N GLU A 32 -4.09 -17.90 19.99
CA GLU A 32 -5.01 -18.75 20.74
C GLU A 32 -6.16 -19.20 19.83
N ASN A 33 -6.23 -20.53 19.66
CA ASN A 33 -7.38 -21.32 19.22
C ASN A 33 -7.70 -21.42 17.71
N ILE A 34 -6.73 -21.34 16.80
CA ILE A 34 -6.97 -21.75 15.39
C ILE A 34 -7.44 -23.21 15.34
N ASP A 35 -6.87 -24.09 16.17
CA ASP A 35 -7.22 -25.52 16.23
C ASP A 35 -8.65 -25.80 16.74
N ASN A 36 -9.28 -24.81 17.40
CA ASN A 36 -10.65 -24.92 17.89
C ASN A 36 -11.67 -24.21 16.97
N LEU A 37 -11.23 -23.64 15.85
CA LEU A 37 -12.15 -23.03 14.88
C LEU A 37 -12.90 -24.13 14.11
N PRO A 38 -14.22 -23.94 13.89
CA PRO A 38 -15.00 -24.89 13.11
C PRO A 38 -14.43 -24.98 11.69
N LEU A 39 -14.07 -26.19 11.28
CA LEU A 39 -13.58 -26.44 9.92
C LEU A 39 -14.67 -26.09 8.90
N LYS A 40 -14.30 -25.33 7.87
CA LYS A 40 -15.16 -25.11 6.71
C LYS A 40 -15.23 -26.40 5.90
N THR A 41 -16.30 -27.16 6.08
CA THR A 41 -16.55 -28.43 5.35
C THR A 41 -17.47 -28.26 4.15
N THR A 42 -18.09 -27.09 3.99
CA THR A 42 -18.99 -26.78 2.88
C THR A 42 -18.32 -25.85 1.86
N PRO A 43 -18.72 -25.93 0.57
CA PRO A 43 -18.25 -24.99 -0.43
C PRO A 43 -18.53 -23.54 -0.04
N VAL A 44 -17.58 -22.65 -0.33
CA VAL A 44 -17.73 -21.21 -0.11
C VAL A 44 -18.81 -20.68 -1.06
N ALA A 45 -19.69 -19.82 -0.56
CA ALA A 45 -20.74 -19.21 -1.37
C ALA A 45 -20.13 -18.35 -2.50
N GLU A 46 -20.79 -18.25 -3.65
CA GLU A 46 -20.25 -17.53 -4.82
C GLU A 46 -19.91 -16.06 -4.52
N ASN A 47 -20.73 -15.40 -3.72
CA ASN A 47 -20.48 -14.02 -3.30
C ASN A 47 -19.25 -13.91 -2.41
N ASP A 48 -19.05 -14.87 -1.51
CA ASP A 48 -17.88 -14.93 -0.65
C ASP A 48 -16.61 -15.22 -1.45
N LEU A 49 -16.70 -16.02 -2.53
CA LEU A 49 -15.58 -16.22 -3.46
C LEU A 49 -15.16 -14.93 -4.18
N LYS A 50 -16.09 -14.03 -4.50
CA LYS A 50 -15.77 -12.75 -5.16
C LYS A 50 -15.16 -11.73 -4.19
N ARG A 51 -15.38 -11.87 -2.88
CA ARG A 51 -14.91 -10.92 -1.85
C ARG A 51 -14.12 -11.56 -0.71
N TRP A 52 -13.58 -12.75 -0.92
CA TRP A 52 -12.99 -13.58 0.15
C TRP A 52 -11.88 -12.84 0.91
N SER A 53 -11.16 -11.95 0.23
CA SER A 53 -10.10 -11.11 0.80
C SER A 53 -10.61 -10.16 1.90
N HIS A 54 -11.90 -9.84 1.95
CA HIS A 54 -12.47 -8.96 2.97
C HIS A 54 -12.96 -9.71 4.22
N LEU A 55 -13.10 -11.03 4.14
CA LEU A 55 -13.65 -11.88 5.17
C LEU A 55 -12.68 -12.12 6.33
N ASP A 56 -13.22 -12.58 7.46
CA ASP A 56 -12.47 -12.88 8.68
C ASP A 56 -12.51 -14.38 9.00
N LEU A 57 -11.37 -14.94 9.40
CA LEU A 57 -11.25 -16.37 9.68
C LEU A 57 -12.17 -16.84 10.82
N VAL A 58 -12.32 -16.04 11.88
CA VAL A 58 -13.11 -16.42 13.07
C VAL A 58 -14.60 -16.24 12.81
N LYS A 59 -14.97 -15.15 12.12
CA LYS A 59 -16.37 -14.80 11.88
C LYS A 59 -16.97 -15.56 10.69
N ASP A 60 -16.22 -15.66 9.60
CA ASP A 60 -16.72 -16.11 8.30
C ASP A 60 -16.13 -17.47 7.89
N THR A 61 -15.20 -18.03 8.67
CA THR A 61 -14.46 -19.28 8.39
C THR A 61 -13.62 -19.24 7.10
N VAL A 62 -13.42 -18.05 6.53
CA VAL A 62 -12.61 -17.80 5.34
C VAL A 62 -11.41 -16.93 5.71
N PRO A 63 -10.17 -17.37 5.42
CA PRO A 63 -8.96 -16.61 5.77
C PRO A 63 -8.75 -15.42 4.82
N GLY A 64 -9.43 -14.30 5.09
CA GLY A 64 -9.20 -13.02 4.45
C GLY A 64 -8.40 -12.04 5.32
N MET A 65 -8.38 -10.77 4.93
CA MET A 65 -7.70 -9.68 5.64
C MET A 65 -8.59 -9.02 6.73
N SER A 66 -9.77 -9.56 7.01
CA SER A 66 -10.72 -9.03 8.01
C SER A 66 -11.12 -7.57 7.77
N VAL A 67 -11.22 -7.15 6.51
CA VAL A 67 -11.54 -5.76 6.11
C VAL A 67 -12.92 -5.36 6.62
N ASP A 68 -13.94 -6.21 6.43
CA ASP A 68 -15.32 -5.93 6.85
C ASP A 68 -15.38 -5.70 8.38
N LYS A 69 -14.64 -6.53 9.14
CA LYS A 69 -14.52 -6.41 10.60
C LYS A 69 -13.79 -5.13 11.01
N ALA A 70 -12.73 -4.76 10.31
CA ALA A 70 -11.99 -3.53 10.59
C ALA A 70 -12.90 -2.29 10.47
N TYR A 71 -13.68 -2.18 9.39
CA TYR A 71 -14.66 -1.10 9.23
C TYR A 71 -15.79 -1.16 10.26
N ALA A 72 -16.33 -2.35 10.53
CA ALA A 72 -17.46 -2.52 11.42
C ALA A 72 -17.12 -2.35 12.91
N GLU A 73 -15.88 -2.58 13.34
CA GLU A 73 -15.54 -2.64 14.77
C GLU A 73 -14.35 -1.75 15.12
N LEU A 74 -13.25 -1.83 14.37
CA LEU A 74 -11.99 -1.18 14.73
C LEU A 74 -11.95 0.31 14.35
N LEU A 75 -12.60 0.68 13.26
CA LEU A 75 -12.58 2.06 12.73
C LEU A 75 -13.75 2.92 13.23
N LYS A 76 -14.70 2.34 13.99
CA LYS A 76 -15.83 3.08 14.56
C LYS A 76 -15.34 4.28 15.39
N GLY A 77 -15.85 5.47 15.06
CA GLY A 77 -15.53 6.72 15.76
C GLY A 77 -14.12 7.26 15.48
N LYS A 78 -13.32 6.63 14.63
CA LYS A 78 -12.02 7.16 14.20
C LYS A 78 -12.20 8.11 13.02
N ARG A 79 -11.38 9.16 12.96
CA ARG A 79 -11.32 10.08 11.81
C ARG A 79 -10.15 9.66 10.92
N GLY A 80 -10.43 9.48 9.63
CA GLY A 80 -9.40 9.23 8.63
C GLY A 80 -8.53 10.47 8.41
N GLN A 81 -7.27 10.24 8.09
CA GLN A 81 -6.37 11.27 7.57
C GLN A 81 -6.08 10.94 6.11
N LYS A 82 -6.04 11.96 5.24
CA LYS A 82 -5.66 11.76 3.84
C LYS A 82 -4.17 11.46 3.79
N VAL A 83 -3.82 10.28 3.29
CA VAL A 83 -2.44 9.84 3.08
C VAL A 83 -2.22 9.71 1.58
N ILE A 84 -1.09 10.24 1.10
CA ILE A 84 -0.65 10.04 -0.29
C ILE A 84 0.19 8.76 -0.31
N VAL A 85 -0.19 7.80 -1.15
CA VAL A 85 0.50 6.51 -1.31
C VAL A 85 1.08 6.47 -2.72
N GLY A 86 2.41 6.34 -2.81
CA GLY A 86 3.09 6.14 -4.09
C GLY A 86 3.08 4.66 -4.49
N ILE A 87 2.66 4.37 -5.72
CA ILE A 87 2.65 3.03 -6.28
C ILE A 87 3.76 2.95 -7.33
N VAL A 88 4.65 1.96 -7.19
CA VAL A 88 5.72 1.66 -8.15
C VAL A 88 5.39 0.33 -8.80
N ASP A 89 4.76 0.39 -9.97
CA ASP A 89 4.27 -0.75 -10.72
C ASP A 89 4.33 -0.42 -12.24
N SER A 90 3.61 -1.18 -13.05
CA SER A 90 3.30 -0.99 -14.47
C SER A 90 2.59 0.32 -14.83
N GLY A 91 2.01 1.01 -13.85
CA GLY A 91 1.21 2.22 -14.01
C GLY A 91 -0.18 2.07 -13.44
N ILE A 92 -1.06 3.02 -13.76
CA ILE A 92 -2.45 3.04 -13.30
C ILE A 92 -3.35 3.62 -14.38
N ASP A 93 -4.53 3.04 -14.55
CA ASP A 93 -5.58 3.66 -15.36
C ASP A 93 -6.21 4.83 -14.58
N ILE A 94 -5.74 6.04 -14.90
CA ILE A 94 -6.23 7.28 -14.28
C ILE A 94 -7.69 7.59 -14.62
N ASN A 95 -8.26 6.96 -15.65
CA ASN A 95 -9.65 7.16 -16.07
C ASN A 95 -10.60 6.11 -15.47
N HIS A 96 -10.09 5.14 -14.72
CA HIS A 96 -10.91 4.10 -14.11
C HIS A 96 -11.96 4.71 -13.18
N GLU A 97 -13.22 4.28 -13.35
CA GLU A 97 -14.37 4.93 -12.72
C GLU A 97 -14.30 4.97 -11.18
N ASP A 98 -13.73 3.92 -10.58
CA ASP A 98 -13.59 3.77 -9.14
C ASP A 98 -12.32 4.44 -8.58
N LEU A 99 -11.32 4.71 -9.44
CA LEU A 99 -10.03 5.26 -9.01
C LEU A 99 -9.94 6.78 -9.21
N LYS A 100 -10.59 7.33 -10.25
CA LYS A 100 -10.48 8.75 -10.63
C LYS A 100 -10.67 9.75 -9.48
N ALA A 101 -11.48 9.40 -8.47
CA ALA A 101 -11.76 10.25 -7.31
C ALA A 101 -10.63 10.27 -6.27
N VAL A 102 -9.74 9.27 -6.29
CA VAL A 102 -8.65 9.09 -5.32
C VAL A 102 -7.25 9.23 -5.94
N ILE A 103 -7.14 9.35 -7.27
CA ILE A 103 -5.87 9.63 -7.96
C ILE A 103 -5.27 10.94 -7.43
N TRP A 104 -3.98 10.91 -7.13
CA TRP A 104 -3.24 12.09 -6.72
C TRP A 104 -2.98 13.00 -7.93
N THR A 105 -3.10 14.31 -7.72
CA THR A 105 -2.74 15.34 -8.70
C THR A 105 -1.59 16.16 -8.14
N ASN A 106 -0.50 16.33 -8.89
CA ASN A 106 0.61 17.20 -8.52
C ASN A 106 0.13 18.65 -8.46
N PRO A 107 0.02 19.28 -7.27
CA PRO A 107 -0.49 20.64 -7.17
C PRO A 107 0.53 21.70 -7.62
N LYS A 108 1.76 21.28 -7.95
CA LYS A 108 2.85 22.18 -8.37
C LYS A 108 3.02 22.24 -9.89
N GLU A 109 2.29 21.43 -10.65
CA GLU A 109 2.36 21.36 -12.10
C GLU A 109 1.14 22.00 -12.77
N ILE A 110 1.35 22.58 -13.95
CA ILE A 110 0.30 23.11 -14.82
C ILE A 110 0.15 22.17 -16.02
N ALA A 111 -0.92 21.39 -16.02
CA ALA A 111 -1.17 20.38 -17.03
C ALA A 111 -1.06 20.89 -18.48
N GLY A 112 -0.13 20.31 -19.24
CA GLY A 112 -0.02 20.46 -20.68
C GLY A 112 0.70 21.72 -21.13
N ASN A 113 1.48 22.36 -20.25
CA ASN A 113 2.31 23.51 -20.63
C ASN A 113 3.68 23.10 -21.21
N GLY A 114 4.07 21.82 -21.10
CA GLY A 114 5.35 21.30 -21.58
C GLY A 114 6.55 21.74 -20.74
N ILE A 115 6.34 22.19 -19.51
CA ILE A 115 7.36 22.70 -18.59
C ILE A 115 7.37 21.81 -17.34
N ASP A 116 8.55 21.59 -16.77
CA ASP A 116 8.71 21.06 -15.41
C ASP A 116 8.59 22.25 -14.44
N ASP A 117 7.36 22.48 -13.94
CA ASP A 117 7.03 23.65 -13.12
C ASP A 117 7.63 23.55 -11.71
N ASP A 118 7.69 22.33 -11.16
CA ASP A 118 8.16 22.08 -9.81
C ASP A 118 9.67 21.79 -9.70
N LYS A 119 10.33 21.64 -10.87
CA LYS A 119 11.77 21.41 -11.05
C LYS A 119 12.26 20.09 -10.47
N ASN A 120 11.41 19.06 -10.49
CA ASN A 120 11.75 17.73 -10.01
C ASN A 120 12.45 16.84 -11.06
N GLY A 121 12.55 17.30 -12.31
CA GLY A 121 13.16 16.61 -13.44
C GLY A 121 12.16 15.90 -14.37
N TYR A 122 10.86 16.03 -14.13
CA TYR A 122 9.80 15.40 -14.90
C TYR A 122 8.83 16.45 -15.44
N ILE A 123 8.69 16.51 -16.77
CA ILE A 123 7.81 17.48 -17.43
C ILE A 123 6.36 16.99 -17.33
N ASP A 124 5.44 17.84 -16.86
CA ASP A 124 3.99 17.55 -16.80
C ASP A 124 3.63 16.26 -16.03
N ASP A 125 4.27 15.98 -14.88
CA ASP A 125 4.03 14.77 -14.07
C ASP A 125 2.74 14.83 -13.19
N ILE A 126 1.62 15.19 -13.83
CA ILE A 126 0.34 15.53 -13.17
C ILE A 126 -0.20 14.44 -12.24
N HIS A 127 -0.06 13.16 -12.62
CA HIS A 127 -0.59 12.02 -11.86
C HIS A 127 0.51 11.01 -11.46
N GLY A 128 1.77 11.43 -11.53
CA GLY A 128 2.94 10.56 -11.41
C GLY A 128 3.72 10.49 -12.72
N TRP A 129 4.64 9.53 -12.79
CA TRP A 129 5.64 9.48 -13.84
C TRP A 129 5.87 8.07 -14.39
N ASN A 130 6.14 7.97 -15.70
CA ASN A 130 6.57 6.74 -16.34
C ASN A 130 8.10 6.72 -16.51
N PHE A 131 8.78 5.97 -15.63
CA PHE A 131 10.24 5.82 -15.67
C PHE A 131 10.77 5.00 -16.85
N LEU A 132 9.91 4.26 -17.55
CA LEU A 132 10.28 3.52 -18.77
C LEU A 132 10.27 4.41 -20.02
N GLY A 133 9.75 5.64 -19.92
CA GLY A 133 9.63 6.57 -21.04
C GLY A 133 8.76 6.00 -22.16
N ASN A 134 9.32 5.88 -23.37
CA ASN A 134 8.61 5.37 -24.55
C ASN A 134 8.51 3.84 -24.63
N ALA A 135 9.08 3.10 -23.67
CA ALA A 135 8.94 1.66 -23.63
C ALA A 135 7.55 1.30 -23.11
N VAL A 136 6.62 1.10 -24.05
CA VAL A 136 5.21 0.76 -23.81
C VAL A 136 4.93 -0.75 -23.80
N HIS A 137 5.92 -1.58 -24.15
CA HIS A 137 5.74 -3.03 -24.19
C HIS A 137 6.35 -3.68 -22.95
N GLU A 138 5.50 -4.22 -22.10
CA GLU A 138 5.94 -5.08 -21.02
C GLU A 138 6.38 -6.45 -21.56
N GLN A 139 7.37 -7.04 -20.88
CA GLN A 139 7.71 -8.43 -21.09
C GLN A 139 6.64 -9.30 -20.42
N LEU A 140 5.57 -9.60 -21.14
CA LEU A 140 4.52 -10.50 -20.65
C LEU A 140 5.10 -11.88 -20.30
N GLU A 141 4.45 -12.59 -19.38
CA GLU A 141 4.76 -14.01 -19.10
C GLU A 141 4.79 -14.85 -20.38
N MET A 142 3.97 -14.44 -21.34
CA MET A 142 3.95 -14.96 -22.70
C MET A 142 5.33 -14.95 -23.37
N THR A 143 6.02 -13.82 -23.32
CA THR A 143 7.33 -13.63 -23.93
C THR A 143 8.38 -14.52 -23.27
N ARG A 144 8.26 -14.78 -21.95
CA ARG A 144 9.13 -15.74 -21.23
C ARG A 144 8.89 -17.17 -21.72
N ILE A 145 7.63 -17.56 -21.92
CA ILE A 145 7.26 -18.90 -22.38
C ILE A 145 7.78 -19.12 -23.81
N VAL A 146 7.51 -18.19 -24.74
CA VAL A 146 8.01 -18.26 -26.12
C VAL A 146 9.54 -18.36 -26.17
N LYS A 147 10.25 -17.57 -25.34
CA LYS A 147 11.72 -17.61 -25.26
C LYS A 147 12.27 -18.95 -24.78
N LYS A 148 11.56 -19.68 -23.90
CA LYS A 148 11.97 -21.02 -23.45
C LYS A 148 11.82 -22.09 -24.53
N GLY A 149 10.96 -21.85 -25.51
CA GLY A 149 10.82 -22.67 -26.71
C GLY A 149 9.87 -23.88 -26.56
N PRO A 150 9.62 -24.59 -27.67
CA PRO A 150 8.60 -25.64 -27.80
C PRO A 150 8.84 -26.91 -26.96
N GLY A 151 9.94 -26.98 -26.21
CA GLY A 151 10.24 -28.10 -25.32
C GLY A 151 9.67 -27.96 -23.90
N THR A 152 8.95 -26.87 -23.59
CA THR A 152 8.40 -26.64 -22.24
C THR A 152 6.90 -26.90 -22.19
N PRO A 153 6.37 -27.45 -21.07
CA PRO A 153 4.94 -27.78 -20.93
C PRO A 153 3.99 -26.59 -21.14
N GLU A 154 4.49 -25.38 -20.96
CA GLU A 154 3.70 -24.16 -21.08
C GLU A 154 3.71 -23.56 -22.49
N TYR A 155 4.54 -24.05 -23.43
CA TYR A 155 4.72 -23.43 -24.74
C TYR A 155 3.44 -23.41 -25.59
N ASP A 156 2.63 -24.47 -25.52
CA ASP A 156 1.38 -24.54 -26.28
C ASP A 156 0.27 -23.62 -25.73
N LYS A 157 0.49 -23.05 -24.54
CA LYS A 157 -0.42 -22.05 -23.94
C LYS A 157 -0.03 -20.63 -24.32
N ALA A 158 1.08 -20.48 -25.08
CA ALA A 158 1.55 -19.20 -25.53
C ALA A 158 0.89 -18.70 -26.82
#